data_AF-A0A0C3ANM3-F1
#
_entry.id   AF-A0A0C3ANM3-F1
#
_cell.length_a   1.000
_cell.length_b   1.000
_cell.length_c   1.000
_cell.angle_alpha   90.00
_cell.angle_beta   90.00
_cell.angle_gamma   90.00
#
_symmetry.space_group_name_H-M   'P 1'
#
loop_
_entity.id
_entity.type
_entity.pdbx_description
1 polymer ?
#
loop_
_entity_poly.entity_id
_entity_poly.type
_entity_poly.pdbx_seq_one_letter_code
_entity_poly.pdbx_strand_id
1 'polypeptide(L)' 'NKRRIPFEFNERDDVLVNPHTLKMSGIWQNQGHKLLPRFEGPFQIIEKLGPKTYRIAIPADWESHNVLNI' A
#
# COMPACT_ATOMS: atom_id res chain seq x y z
N ASN A 1 -15.92 -18.47 -1.05
CA ASN A 1 -15.50 -17.07 -0.80
C ASN A 1 -14.77 -16.98 0.56
N LYS A 2 -13.52 -17.47 0.65
CA LYS A 2 -12.74 -17.64 1.91
C LYS A 2 -11.32 -17.02 1.81
N ARG A 3 -11.17 -15.88 1.13
CA ARG A 3 -9.83 -15.30 0.82
C ARG A 3 -9.46 -14.07 1.65
N ARG A 4 -10.42 -13.41 2.29
CA ARG A 4 -10.14 -12.28 3.20
C ARG A 4 -10.08 -12.80 4.62
N ILE A 5 -8.87 -12.84 5.17
CA ILE A 5 -8.64 -12.99 6.60
C ILE A 5 -8.78 -11.56 7.16
N PRO A 6 -9.73 -11.30 8.09
CA PRO A 6 -9.79 -10.02 8.76
C PRO A 6 -8.57 -9.90 9.67
N PHE A 7 -7.49 -9.36 9.12
CA PHE A 7 -6.28 -9.06 9.85
C PHE A 7 -6.26 -7.55 10.11
N GLU A 8 -6.06 -7.20 11.37
CA GLU A 8 -5.91 -5.81 11.79
C GLU A 8 -4.42 -5.55 11.99
N PHE A 9 -3.93 -4.49 11.37
CA PHE A 9 -2.55 -4.07 11.54
C PHE A 9 -2.45 -3.06 12.69
N ASN A 10 -1.30 -3.03 13.35
CA ASN A 10 -1.02 -2.06 14.40
C ASN A 10 -0.17 -0.91 13.85
N GLU A 11 -0.15 0.20 14.58
CA GLU A 11 0.78 1.31 14.30
C GLU A 11 2.22 0.79 14.39
N ARG A 12 3.06 1.20 13.45
CA ARG A 12 4.44 0.72 13.23
C ARG A 12 4.61 -0.68 12.63
N ASP A 13 3.54 -1.34 12.21
CA ASP A 13 3.66 -2.58 11.43
C ASP A 13 4.09 -2.30 9.99
N ASP A 14 4.85 -3.21 9.40
CA ASP A 14 5.36 -3.13 8.03
C ASP A 14 4.41 -3.84 7.07
N VAL A 15 3.77 -3.08 6.19
CA VAL A 15 2.80 -3.60 5.22
C VAL A 15 3.28 -3.50 3.80
N LEU A 16 3.04 -4.55 3.02
CA LEU A 16 3.26 -4.56 1.58
C LEU A 16 2.02 -4.01 0.88
N VAL A 17 2.23 -3.06 -0.03
CA VAL A 17 1.14 -2.38 -0.74
C VAL A 17 1.08 -2.87 -2.18
N ASN A 18 -0.12 -2.98 -2.74
CA ASN A 18 -0.29 -3.34 -4.15
C ASN A 18 -0.24 -2.09 -5.05
N PRO A 19 0.80 -1.91 -5.88
CA PRO A 19 0.92 -0.74 -6.76
C PRO A 19 -0.16 -0.69 -7.86
N HIS A 20 -0.67 -1.85 -8.28
CA HIS A 20 -1.67 -1.94 -9.37
C HIS A 20 -2.99 -1.26 -8.99
N THR A 21 -3.44 -1.44 -7.74
CA THR A 21 -4.69 -0.85 -7.25
C THR A 21 -4.60 0.64 -7.05
N LEU A 22 -3.39 1.15 -6.83
CA LEU A 22 -3.14 2.55 -6.52
C LEU A 22 -2.79 3.38 -7.75
N LYS A 23 -2.76 2.75 -8.94
CA LYS A 23 -2.15 3.33 -10.14
C LYS A 23 -0.77 3.90 -9.81
N MET A 24 -0.07 3.21 -8.90
CA MET A 24 1.18 3.64 -8.32
C MET A 24 2.26 3.30 -9.32
N SER A 25 2.65 4.34 -10.02
CA SER A 25 3.75 4.38 -10.96
C SER A 25 4.81 5.22 -10.28
N GLY A 26 5.51 4.66 -9.29
CA GLY A 26 6.69 5.32 -8.71
C GLY A 26 7.86 5.21 -9.70
N ILE A 27 8.92 4.52 -9.27
CA ILE A 27 10.10 4.13 -10.08
C ILE A 27 9.72 3.47 -11.43
N TRP A 28 8.57 2.81 -11.48
CA TRP A 28 8.09 2.03 -12.62
C TRP A 28 7.12 2.81 -13.52
N GLN A 29 7.06 4.14 -13.40
CA GLN A 29 6.10 4.98 -14.12
C GLN A 29 6.04 4.84 -15.63
N ASN A 30 7.18 4.49 -16.23
CA ASN A 30 7.30 4.28 -17.66
C ASN A 30 7.25 2.79 -18.07
N GLN A 31 6.99 1.89 -17.12
CA GLN A 31 6.87 0.45 -17.36
C GLN A 31 5.41 0.05 -17.35
N GLY A 32 5.00 -0.68 -18.39
CA GLY A 32 3.64 -1.17 -18.50
C GLY A 32 3.25 -2.04 -17.30
N HIS A 33 1.97 -2.05 -16.97
CA HIS A 33 1.36 -2.73 -15.80
C HIS A 33 1.72 -4.23 -15.64
N LYS A 34 2.30 -4.85 -16.67
CA LYS A 34 2.79 -6.24 -16.66
C LYS A 34 4.15 -6.40 -15.98
N LEU A 35 4.96 -5.35 -15.94
CA LEU A 35 6.31 -5.35 -15.35
C LEU A 35 6.33 -4.80 -13.92
N LEU A 36 5.20 -4.28 -13.44
CA LEU A 36 5.06 -3.85 -12.05
C LEU A 36 5.14 -5.07 -11.12
N PRO A 37 5.85 -4.95 -9.98
CA PRO A 37 5.81 -5.99 -8.95
C PRO A 37 4.39 -6.10 -8.38
N ARG A 38 4.00 -7.30 -7.94
CA ARG A 38 2.66 -7.53 -7.40
C ARG A 38 2.42 -6.82 -6.06
N PHE A 39 3.47 -6.65 -5.28
CA PHE A 39 3.49 -5.86 -4.06
C PHE A 39 4.79 -5.07 -4.01
N GLU A 40 4.72 -3.84 -3.53
CA GLU A 40 5.85 -2.94 -3.40
C GLU A 40 6.05 -2.59 -1.93
N GLY A 41 7.32 -2.61 -1.50
CA GLY A 41 7.89 -2.08 -0.26
C GLY A 41 7.22 -2.47 1.08
N PRO A 42 7.99 -2.76 2.14
CA PRO A 42 7.45 -2.64 3.48
C PRO A 42 7.24 -1.15 3.78
N PHE A 43 5.98 -0.74 3.91
CA PHE A 43 5.61 0.59 4.37
C PHE A 43 5.14 0.52 5.80
N GLN A 44 5.71 1.39 6.62
CA GLN A 44 5.31 1.47 8.01
C GLN A 44 3.95 2.15 8.14
N ILE A 45 3.03 1.55 8.90
CA ILE A 45 1.77 2.21 9.28
C ILE A 45 2.08 3.31 10.30
N ILE A 46 1.69 4.54 9.96
CA ILE A 46 1.79 5.71 10.83
C ILE A 46 0.58 5.75 11.77
N GLU A 47 -0.62 5.54 11.24
CA GLU A 47 -1.87 5.74 12.00
C GLU A 47 -2.99 4.82 11.50
N LYS A 48 -3.80 4.29 12.41
CA LYS A 48 -5.02 3.54 12.08
C LYS A 48 -6.22 4.49 12.10
N LEU A 49 -6.72 4.85 10.91
CA LEU A 49 -7.87 5.74 10.72
C LEU A 49 -9.22 5.00 10.86
N GLY A 50 -9.23 3.68 10.67
CA GLY A 50 -10.43 2.87 10.75
C GLY A 50 -10.14 1.37 10.77
N PRO A 51 -11.18 0.51 10.73
CA PRO A 51 -11.00 -0.95 10.78
C PRO A 51 -10.20 -1.51 9.59
N LYS A 52 -10.23 -0.83 8.45
CA LYS A 52 -9.50 -1.20 7.22
C LYS A 52 -8.72 -0.04 6.60
N THR A 53 -8.75 1.13 7.23
CA THR A 53 -8.19 2.35 6.68
C THR A 53 -6.98 2.74 7.51
N TYR A 54 -5.83 2.79 6.87
CA TYR A 54 -4.56 3.00 7.52
C TYR A 54 -3.78 4.08 6.76
N ARG A 55 -3.13 4.96 7.53
CA ARG A 55 -2.18 5.92 7.01
C ARG A 55 -0.80 5.27 7.05
N ILE A 56 -0.13 5.20 5.92
CA ILE A 56 1.21 4.61 5.80
C ILE A 56 2.24 5.67 5.42
N ALA A 57 3.49 5.41 5.77
CA ALA A 57 4.63 6.23 5.43
C ALA A 57 5.05 5.96 3.98
N ILE A 58 4.34 6.56 3.02
CA ILE A 58 4.74 6.52 1.62
C ILE A 58 5.88 7.53 1.41
N PRO A 59 7.00 7.14 0.76
CA PRO A 59 8.03 8.09 0.36
C PRO A 59 7.46 9.17 -0.55
N ALA A 60 7.92 10.41 -0.39
CA ALA A 60 7.44 11.58 -1.14
C ALA A 60 7.63 11.48 -2.68
N ASP A 61 8.42 10.51 -3.13
CA ASP A 61 8.60 10.15 -4.53
C ASP A 61 7.31 9.60 -5.18
N TRP A 62 6.32 9.21 -4.36
CA TRP A 62 5.08 8.60 -4.83
C TRP A 62 3.97 9.64 -4.74
N GLU A 63 3.44 10.07 -5.89
CA GLU A 63 2.41 11.10 -6.01
C GLU A 63 1.01 10.68 -5.49
N SER A 64 0.93 9.66 -4.63
CA SER A 64 -0.31 9.06 -4.14
C SER A 64 -0.63 9.44 -2.69
N HIS A 65 -1.92 9.38 -2.36
CA HIS A 65 -2.40 9.63 -1.00
C HIS A 65 -1.83 8.61 -0.02
N ASN A 66 -1.37 9.09 1.13
CA ASN A 66 -0.82 8.28 2.22
C ASN A 66 -1.86 7.44 2.98
N VAL A 67 -3.14 7.48 2.59
CA VAL A 67 -4.24 6.75 3.21
C VAL A 67 -4.68 5.61 2.28
N LEU A 68 -4.59 4.38 2.78
CA LEU A 68 -4.94 3.18 2.04
C LEU A 68 -6.03 2.38 2.73
N ASN A 69 -6.85 1.72 1.93
CA ASN A 69 -7.69 0.64 2.40
C ASN A 69 -7.02 -0.71 2.15
N ILE A 70 -6.56 -1.37 3.21
CA ILE A 70 -6.00 -2.73 3.16
C ILE A 70 -7.06 -3.79 3.51
#